data_AF-A0A371PEV5-F1
#
_entry.id   AF-A0A371PEV5-F1
#
_cell.length_a   1.000
_cell.length_b   1.000
_cell.length_c   1.000
_cell.angle_alpha   90.00
_cell.angle_beta   90.00
_cell.angle_gamma   90.00
#
_symmetry.space_group_name_H-M   'P 1'
#
loop_
_entity.id
_entity.type
_entity.pdbx_description
1 polymer ?
#
loop_
_entity_poly.entity_id
_entity_poly.type
_entity_poly.pdbx_seq_one_letter_code
_entity_poly.pdbx_strand_id
1 'polypeptide(L)'
;MTRKLGKYIVIACQENLANILGGILINRDEILAKSRKENKDKDLFKIEVQINAGNVGSIAATILATILFVTQSLLGGGMDFGLYAIIFSIPAAGFIVKAIRMKRKRDWVLSIIYTLATLILSVAHIYQLITANAN
;
A
#
# COMPACT_ATOMS: atom_id res chain seq x y z
N MET A 1 59.48 25.90 -30.47
CA MET A 1 59.23 24.44 -30.35
C MET A 1 58.07 24.08 -29.39
N THR A 2 57.63 25.00 -28.51
CA THR A 2 56.65 24.78 -27.44
C THR A 2 55.18 24.67 -27.88
N ARG A 3 54.80 25.25 -29.03
CA ARG A 3 53.40 25.27 -29.50
C ARG A 3 52.88 23.91 -29.99
N LYS A 4 53.75 23.06 -30.52
CA LYS A 4 53.38 21.69 -30.94
C LYS A 4 53.14 20.79 -29.74
N LEU A 5 54.00 20.85 -28.73
CA LEU A 5 53.88 20.05 -27.50
C LEU A 5 52.57 20.34 -26.74
N GLY A 6 52.20 21.61 -26.60
CA GLY A 6 50.95 21.99 -25.93
C GLY A 6 49.70 21.41 -26.62
N LYS A 7 49.69 21.34 -27.96
CA LYS A 7 48.58 20.76 -28.71
C LYS A 7 48.44 19.24 -28.47
N TYR A 8 49.56 18.52 -28.38
CA TYR A 8 49.55 17.09 -28.08
C TYR A 8 49.01 16.79 -26.66
N ILE A 9 49.41 17.60 -25.67
CA ILE A 9 48.96 17.42 -24.28
C ILE A 9 47.45 17.63 -24.15
N VAL A 10 46.88 18.65 -24.81
CA VAL A 10 45.44 18.91 -24.78
C VAL A 10 44.64 17.76 -25.41
N ILE A 11 45.11 17.22 -26.55
CA ILE A 11 44.45 16.10 -27.23
C ILE A 11 44.50 14.83 -26.35
N ALA A 12 45.66 14.52 -25.77
CA ALA A 12 45.81 13.36 -24.88
C ALA A 12 44.94 13.47 -23.61
N CYS A 13 44.81 14.69 -23.06
CA CYS A 13 43.92 14.94 -21.91
C CYS A 13 42.45 14.74 -22.30
N GLN A 14 42.05 15.19 -23.49
CA GLN A 14 40.68 15.05 -23.97
C GLN A 14 40.30 13.59 -24.25
N GLU A 15 41.20 12.80 -24.82
CA GLU A 15 41.00 11.35 -25.03
C GLU A 15 40.88 10.60 -23.70
N ASN A 16 41.75 10.88 -22.73
CA ASN A 16 41.69 10.21 -21.43
C ASN A 16 40.43 10.60 -20.66
N LEU A 17 40.02 11.86 -20.72
CA LEU A 17 38.77 12.33 -20.12
C LEU A 17 37.55 11.64 -20.76
N ALA A 18 37.53 11.53 -22.10
CA ALA A 18 36.46 10.84 -22.81
C ALA A 18 36.39 9.35 -22.47
N ASN A 19 37.54 8.69 -22.28
CA ASN A 19 37.59 7.28 -21.91
C ASN A 19 37.12 7.04 -20.45
N ILE A 20 37.51 7.91 -19.52
CA ILE A 20 37.05 7.87 -18.12
C ILE A 20 35.54 8.15 -18.05
N LEU A 21 35.07 9.20 -18.73
CA LEU A 21 33.64 9.53 -18.76
C LEU A 21 32.83 8.43 -19.43
N GLY A 22 33.31 7.88 -20.54
CA GLY A 22 32.69 6.74 -21.22
C GLY A 22 32.62 5.51 -20.31
N GLY A 23 33.70 5.18 -19.60
CA GLY A 23 33.73 4.09 -18.63
C GLY A 23 32.76 4.29 -17.46
N ILE A 24 32.65 5.51 -16.92
CA ILE A 24 31.69 5.84 -15.85
C ILE A 24 30.25 5.75 -16.34
N LEU A 25 29.97 6.25 -17.54
CA LEU A 25 28.63 6.20 -18.14
C LEU A 25 28.20 4.77 -18.43
N ILE A 26 29.07 3.96 -19.03
CA ILE A 26 28.82 2.52 -19.29
C ILE A 26 28.59 1.76 -18.00
N ASN A 27 29.44 1.97 -16.98
CA ASN A 27 29.28 1.30 -15.69
C ASN A 27 27.96 1.69 -15.01
N ARG A 28 27.57 2.98 -15.06
CA ARG A 28 26.27 3.44 -14.58
C ARG A 28 25.12 2.77 -15.32
N ASP A 29 25.14 2.75 -16.64
CA ASP A 29 24.04 2.20 -17.44
C ASP A 29 23.93 0.68 -17.30
N GLU A 30 25.04 -0.03 -17.14
CA GLU A 30 25.07 -1.47 -16.86
C GLU A 30 24.57 -1.78 -15.44
N ILE A 31 24.97 -1.00 -14.43
CA ILE A 31 24.43 -1.10 -13.06
C ILE A 31 22.93 -0.82 -13.05
N LEU A 32 22.46 0.20 -13.78
CA LEU A 32 21.04 0.51 -13.87
C LEU A 32 20.25 -0.56 -14.63
N ALA A 33 20.82 -1.13 -15.71
CA ALA A 33 20.20 -2.21 -16.46
C ALA A 33 20.12 -3.50 -15.62
N LYS A 34 21.18 -3.81 -14.87
CA LYS A 34 21.22 -4.95 -13.95
C LYS A 34 20.24 -4.75 -12.78
N SER A 35 20.18 -3.55 -12.21
CA SER A 35 19.21 -3.17 -11.18
C SER A 35 17.76 -3.26 -11.69
N ARG A 36 17.45 -2.78 -12.91
CA ARG A 36 16.12 -2.92 -13.53
C ARG A 36 15.75 -4.39 -13.79
N LYS A 37 16.72 -5.20 -14.24
CA LYS A 37 16.54 -6.65 -14.49
C LYS A 37 16.31 -7.44 -13.21
N GLU A 38 17.01 -7.09 -12.13
CA GLU A 38 16.83 -7.69 -10.81
C GLU A 38 15.53 -7.22 -10.15
N ASN A 39 15.16 -5.95 -10.32
CA ASN A 39 13.97 -5.34 -9.70
C ASN A 39 12.66 -5.54 -10.50
N LYS A 40 12.72 -6.16 -11.70
CA LYS A 40 11.56 -6.54 -12.54
C LYS A 40 10.47 -5.46 -12.64
N ASP A 41 10.85 -4.20 -12.80
CA ASP A 41 9.95 -3.01 -12.84
C ASP A 41 8.97 -2.88 -11.65
N LYS A 42 9.15 -3.66 -10.58
CA LYS A 42 8.41 -3.49 -9.33
C LYS A 42 9.19 -2.52 -8.47
N ASP A 43 8.88 -1.25 -8.64
CA ASP A 43 9.38 -0.22 -7.74
C ASP A 43 8.89 -0.51 -6.32
N LEU A 44 9.76 -1.10 -5.49
CA LEU A 44 9.47 -1.47 -4.11
C LEU A 44 8.97 -0.24 -3.33
N PHE A 45 9.49 0.94 -3.66
CA PHE A 45 9.05 2.20 -3.07
C PHE A 45 7.57 2.49 -3.41
N LYS A 46 7.14 2.28 -4.66
CA LYS A 46 5.72 2.46 -5.03
C LYS A 46 4.80 1.50 -4.28
N ILE A 47 5.23 0.25 -4.11
CA ILE A 47 4.46 -0.76 -3.36
C ILE A 47 4.35 -0.36 -1.89
N GLU A 48 5.43 0.09 -1.28
CA GLU A 48 5.46 0.51 0.12
C GLU A 48 4.62 1.78 0.36
N VAL A 49 4.74 2.78 -0.53
CA VAL A 49 3.90 3.98 -0.51
C VAL A 49 2.42 3.62 -0.62
N GLN A 50 2.07 2.68 -1.50
CA GLN A 50 0.68 2.24 -1.65
C GLN A 50 0.15 1.50 -0.41
N ILE A 51 0.96 0.64 0.20
CA ILE A 51 0.60 -0.04 1.46
C ILE A 51 0.42 1.00 2.57
N ASN A 52 1.33 1.97 2.67
CA ASN A 52 1.26 3.01 3.68
C ASN A 52 0.02 3.91 3.49
N ALA A 53 -0.28 4.30 2.25
CA ALA A 53 -1.50 5.04 1.93
C ALA A 53 -2.77 4.25 2.30
N GLY A 54 -2.78 2.94 2.04
CA GLY A 54 -3.85 2.04 2.47
C GLY A 54 -4.01 1.99 4.00
N ASN A 55 -2.90 1.91 4.74
CA ASN A 55 -2.91 1.93 6.20
C ASN A 55 -3.46 3.25 6.75
N VAL A 56 -2.96 4.38 6.25
CA VAL A 56 -3.44 5.72 6.65
C VAL A 56 -4.92 5.89 6.33
N GLY A 57 -5.37 5.44 5.16
CA GLY A 57 -6.78 5.43 4.78
C GLY A 57 -7.63 4.59 5.74
N SER A 58 -7.16 3.40 6.12
CA SER A 58 -7.88 2.54 7.08
C SER A 58 -7.99 3.16 8.47
N ILE A 59 -6.95 3.85 8.94
CA ILE A 59 -6.96 4.57 10.22
C ILE A 59 -7.96 5.72 10.17
N ALA A 60 -7.94 6.54 9.12
CA ALA A 60 -8.89 7.62 8.93
C ALA A 60 -10.35 7.12 8.90
N ALA A 61 -10.61 6.02 8.18
CA ALA A 61 -11.92 5.38 8.14
C ALA A 61 -12.36 4.86 9.51
N THR A 62 -11.44 4.26 10.28
CA THR A 62 -11.72 3.77 11.62
C THR A 62 -12.07 4.92 12.57
N ILE A 63 -11.36 6.05 12.50
CA ILE A 63 -11.65 7.24 13.31
C ILE A 63 -13.03 7.79 12.95
N LEU A 64 -13.31 7.99 11.66
CA LEU A 64 -14.62 8.47 11.19
C LEU A 64 -15.75 7.55 11.63
N ALA A 65 -15.60 6.24 11.46
CA ALA A 65 -16.60 5.27 11.86
C ALA A 65 -16.82 5.27 13.39
N THR A 66 -15.76 5.46 14.18
CA THR A 66 -15.86 5.59 15.64
C THR A 66 -16.67 6.83 16.03
N ILE A 67 -16.43 7.97 15.37
CA ILE A 67 -17.18 9.20 15.62
C ILE A 67 -18.66 8.99 15.28
N LEU A 68 -18.97 8.46 14.10
CA LEU A 68 -20.35 8.20 13.68
C LEU A 68 -21.07 7.23 14.63
N PHE A 69 -20.37 6.18 15.07
CA PHE A 69 -20.87 5.23 16.05
C PHE A 69 -21.23 5.88 17.39
N VAL A 70 -20.35 6.72 17.93
CA VAL A 70 -20.61 7.46 19.17
C VAL A 70 -21.76 8.43 18.99
N THR A 71 -21.81 9.15 17.87
CA THR A 71 -22.88 10.09 17.57
C THR A 71 -24.25 9.40 17.46
N GLN A 72 -24.36 8.27 16.76
CA GLN A 72 -25.59 7.48 16.71
C GLN A 72 -26.01 6.94 18.08
N SER A 73 -25.04 6.45 18.86
CA SER A 73 -25.30 5.93 20.20
C SER A 73 -25.85 7.00 21.14
N LEU A 74 -25.38 8.25 21.01
CA LEU A 74 -25.84 9.39 21.81
C LEU A 74 -27.18 9.96 21.32
N LEU A 75 -27.44 9.94 20.01
CA LEU A 75 -28.66 10.49 19.42
C LEU A 75 -29.86 9.52 19.48
N GLY A 76 -29.67 8.29 20.00
CA GLY A 76 -30.76 7.33 20.17
C GLY A 76 -31.39 6.84 18.87
N GLY A 77 -30.68 6.98 17.74
CA GLY A 77 -31.19 6.70 16.38
C GLY A 77 -31.45 5.21 16.05
N GLY A 78 -31.24 4.31 17.02
CA GLY A 78 -31.34 2.86 16.82
C GLY A 78 -30.01 2.22 16.39
N MET A 79 -30.01 0.89 16.31
CA MET A 79 -28.85 0.13 15.86
C MET A 79 -28.80 0.11 14.33
N ASP A 80 -27.96 0.95 13.73
CA ASP A 80 -27.72 0.95 12.29
C ASP A 80 -26.83 -0.23 11.88
N PHE A 81 -27.42 -1.42 11.72
CA PHE A 81 -26.71 -2.68 11.42
C PHE A 81 -25.74 -2.56 10.22
N GLY A 82 -26.01 -1.67 9.26
CA GLY A 82 -25.12 -1.37 8.15
C GLY A 82 -23.80 -0.71 8.58
N LEU A 83 -23.85 0.27 9.51
CA LEU A 83 -22.65 0.89 10.05
C LEU A 83 -21.80 -0.11 10.84
N TYR A 84 -22.45 -0.96 11.65
CA TYR A 84 -21.76 -2.03 12.37
C TYR A 84 -21.09 -3.02 11.41
N ALA A 85 -21.76 -3.43 10.34
CA ALA A 85 -21.17 -4.32 9.34
C ALA A 85 -19.88 -3.72 8.73
N ILE A 86 -19.90 -2.42 8.40
CA ILE A 86 -18.72 -1.73 7.87
C ILE A 86 -17.58 -1.71 8.89
N ILE A 87 -17.86 -1.36 10.15
CA ILE A 87 -16.84 -1.30 11.21
C ILE A 87 -16.19 -2.67 11.43
N PHE A 88 -16.97 -3.74 11.49
CA PHE A 88 -16.45 -5.10 11.70
C PHE A 88 -15.69 -5.65 10.47
N SER A 89 -15.98 -5.15 9.27
CA SER A 89 -15.31 -5.59 8.03
C SER A 89 -13.83 -5.16 7.94
N ILE A 90 -13.47 -4.01 8.52
CA ILE A 90 -12.10 -3.46 8.50
C ILE A 90 -11.11 -4.39 9.22
N PRO A 91 -11.33 -4.78 10.49
CA PRO A 91 -10.48 -5.75 11.16
C PRO A 91 -10.59 -7.14 10.52
N ALA A 92 -11.74 -7.52 9.97
CA ALA A 92 -11.88 -8.78 9.22
C ALA A 92 -10.87 -8.85 8.06
N ALA A 93 -10.84 -7.84 7.20
CA ALA A 93 -9.90 -7.76 6.08
C ALA A 93 -8.44 -7.77 6.56
N GLY A 94 -8.13 -7.02 7.63
CA GLY A 94 -6.81 -7.00 8.24
C GLY A 94 -6.37 -8.39 8.73
N PHE A 95 -7.24 -9.10 9.46
CA PHE A 95 -6.94 -10.45 9.95
C PHE A 95 -6.89 -11.49 8.83
N ILE A 96 -7.68 -11.38 7.77
CA ILE A 96 -7.60 -12.28 6.60
C ILE A 96 -6.21 -12.18 5.96
N VAL A 97 -5.76 -10.95 5.64
CA VAL A 97 -4.43 -10.73 5.03
C VAL A 97 -3.32 -11.22 5.96
N LYS A 98 -3.46 -10.95 7.25
CA LYS A 98 -2.53 -11.38 8.29
C LYS A 98 -2.48 -12.91 8.41
N ALA A 99 -3.62 -13.58 8.37
CA ALA A 99 -3.75 -15.03 8.46
C ALA A 99 -3.10 -15.74 7.26
N ILE A 100 -3.28 -15.21 6.05
CA ILE A 100 -2.66 -15.72 4.83
C ILE A 100 -1.13 -15.57 4.89
N ARG A 101 -0.62 -14.41 5.33
CA ARG A 101 0.82 -14.12 5.34
C ARG A 101 1.58 -14.79 6.49
N MET A 102 1.05 -14.77 7.71
CA MET A 102 1.75 -15.26 8.90
C MET A 102 1.40 -16.70 9.30
N LYS A 103 0.40 -17.32 8.66
CA LYS A 103 -0.04 -18.73 8.87
C LYS A 103 -0.22 -19.13 10.34
N ARG A 104 -0.47 -18.16 11.23
CA ARG A 104 -0.65 -18.39 12.67
C ARG A 104 -2.10 -18.76 12.95
N LYS A 105 -2.32 -19.86 13.70
CA LYS A 105 -3.68 -20.36 14.02
C LYS A 105 -4.60 -19.30 14.64
N ARG A 106 -4.05 -18.43 15.50
CA ARG A 106 -4.81 -17.33 16.14
C ARG A 106 -5.38 -16.32 15.14
N ASP A 107 -4.62 -15.99 14.10
CA ASP A 107 -5.05 -14.99 13.12
C ASP A 107 -6.18 -15.54 12.23
N TRP A 108 -6.17 -16.84 11.93
CA TRP A 108 -7.27 -17.53 11.24
C TRP A 108 -8.57 -17.55 12.07
N VAL A 109 -8.49 -17.83 13.37
CA VAL A 109 -9.67 -17.84 14.24
C VAL A 109 -10.30 -16.45 14.31
N LEU A 110 -9.49 -15.41 14.53
CA LEU A 110 -9.97 -14.02 14.55
C LEU A 110 -10.58 -13.64 13.19
N SER A 111 -9.90 -13.95 12.09
CA SER A 111 -10.40 -13.71 10.74
C SER A 111 -11.79 -14.31 10.50
N ILE A 112 -12.00 -15.56 10.89
CA ILE A 112 -13.29 -16.24 10.70
C ILE A 112 -14.38 -15.58 11.55
N ILE A 113 -14.10 -15.30 12.82
CA ILE A 113 -15.07 -14.66 13.74
C ILE A 113 -15.51 -13.30 13.20
N TYR A 114 -14.56 -12.44 12.84
CA TYR A 114 -14.86 -11.09 12.33
C TYR A 114 -15.60 -11.13 10.99
N THR A 115 -15.27 -12.09 10.11
CA THR A 115 -15.98 -12.26 8.83
C THR A 115 -17.41 -12.73 9.05
N LEU A 116 -17.62 -13.69 9.96
CA LEU A 116 -18.96 -14.20 10.28
C LEU A 116 -19.84 -13.09 10.89
N ALA A 117 -19.29 -12.30 11.82
CA ALA A 117 -19.98 -11.16 12.41
C ALA A 117 -20.39 -10.13 11.36
N THR A 118 -19.49 -9.79 10.43
CA THR A 118 -19.76 -8.88 9.32
C THR A 118 -20.91 -9.39 8.44
N LEU A 119 -20.91 -10.69 8.12
CA LEU A 119 -21.94 -11.31 7.29
C LEU A 119 -23.32 -11.27 7.97
N ILE A 120 -23.39 -11.65 9.25
CA ILE A 120 -24.63 -11.64 10.03
C ILE A 120 -25.22 -10.21 10.10
N LEU A 121 -24.37 -9.21 10.39
CA LEU A 121 -24.79 -7.81 10.46
C LEU A 121 -25.27 -7.28 9.10
N SER A 122 -24.61 -7.68 8.01
CA SER A 122 -25.02 -7.32 6.65
C SER A 122 -26.39 -7.90 6.30
N VAL A 123 -26.64 -9.18 6.61
CA VAL A 123 -27.95 -9.82 6.40
C VAL A 123 -29.03 -9.14 7.24
N ALA A 124 -28.75 -8.83 8.51
CA ALA A 124 -29.68 -8.12 9.38
C ALA A 124 -30.04 -6.73 8.83
N HIS A 125 -29.06 -6.00 8.30
CA HIS A 125 -29.29 -4.70 7.67
C HIS A 125 -30.18 -4.81 6.43
N ILE A 126 -29.93 -5.78 5.56
CA ILE A 126 -30.76 -6.02 4.37
C ILE A 126 -32.19 -6.39 4.77
N TYR A 127 -32.36 -7.25 5.78
CA TYR A 127 -33.67 -7.63 6.29
C TYR A 127 -34.44 -6.41 6.84
N GLN A 128 -33.76 -5.55 7.60
CA GLN A 128 -34.35 -4.31 8.11
C GLN A 128 -34.79 -3.38 6.97
N LEU A 129 -33.96 -3.20 5.94
CA LEU A 129 -34.29 -2.39 4.76
C LEU A 129 -35.52 -2.93 4.01
N ILE A 130 -35.58 -4.25 3.79
CA ILE A 130 -36.71 -4.89 3.11
C ILE A 130 -38.00 -4.71 3.93
N THR A 131 -37.94 -4.96 5.24
CA THR A 131 -39.11 -4.85 6.12
C THR A 131 -39.60 -3.40 6.22
N ALA A 132 -38.67 -2.43 6.27
CA ALA A 132 -39.02 -1.01 6.32
C ALA A 132 -39.67 -0.51 5.02
N ASN A 133 -39.33 -1.08 3.86
CA ASN A 133 -39.92 -0.72 2.55
C ASN A 133 -41.19 -1.52 2.22
N ALA A 134 -41.46 -2.61 2.96
CA ALA A 134 -42.66 -3.43 2.79
C ALA A 134 -43.86 -2.92 3.62
N ASN A 135 -43.61 -2.01 4.57
CA ASN A 135 -44.62 -1.29 5.37
C ASN A 135 -44.91 0.08 4.75
#